data_AF-A0A942R335-F1
#
_entry.id   AF-A0A942R335-F1
#
_cell.length_a   1.000
_cell.length_b   1.000
_cell.length_c   1.000
_cell.angle_alpha   90.00
_cell.angle_beta   90.00
_cell.angle_gamma   90.00
#
_symmetry.space_group_name_H-M   'P 1'
#
loop_
_entity.id
_entity.type
_entity.pdbx_description
1 polymer ?
#
loop_
_entity_poly.entity_id
_entity_poly.type
_entity_poly.pdbx_seq_one_letter_code
_entity_poly.pdbx_strand_id
1 'polypeptide(L)'
;GSGGRVAKNHALSGRIPNGGIMQTEFEGNNPVGNMVNVLLKSPDFTTANNISNAVNQKFGGDVAVAVDASEVQVNVPPSFQNNLTSFLAELEAIEVQTDVAARVVLNERTGTVVAGSAVKILPATISHGNLSIEIRSYPVISQPGAFSQGTTALFNNQVPYVNTDQSNVVSIQGANNVQEVAAALNSLKVSPRDIIAIFQALKEAGALQAELIII
;
A
#
# COMPACT_ATOMS: atom_id res chain seq x y z
N GLY A 1 5.02 -40.78 -72.82
CA GLY A 1 5.74 -39.60 -72.31
C GLY A 1 5.18 -39.21 -70.96
N SER A 2 6.05 -38.96 -69.99
CA SER A 2 5.79 -38.67 -68.57
C SER A 2 4.84 -37.49 -68.32
N GLY A 3 4.11 -37.56 -67.20
CA GLY A 3 3.33 -36.45 -66.64
C GLY A 3 3.11 -36.60 -65.13
N GLY A 4 4.20 -36.70 -64.36
CA GLY A 4 4.13 -36.74 -62.90
C GLY A 4 3.63 -35.41 -62.32
N ARG A 5 2.46 -35.41 -61.68
CA ARG A 5 2.02 -34.30 -60.83
C ARG A 5 2.46 -34.59 -59.40
N VAL A 6 3.54 -33.92 -58.98
CA VAL A 6 3.93 -33.84 -57.57
C VAL A 6 2.98 -32.86 -56.89
N ALA A 7 2.08 -33.37 -56.05
CA ALA A 7 1.27 -32.53 -55.17
C ALA A 7 2.15 -32.02 -54.02
N LYS A 8 2.61 -30.78 -54.16
CA LYS A 8 3.25 -30.01 -53.10
C LYS A 8 2.13 -29.32 -52.31
N ASN A 9 2.10 -29.52 -50.99
CA ASN A 9 1.24 -28.89 -49.98
C ASN A 9 0.14 -29.80 -49.42
N HIS A 10 0.38 -30.26 -48.19
CA HIS A 10 -0.63 -30.83 -47.30
C HIS A 10 -1.53 -29.68 -46.82
N ALA A 11 -2.78 -29.66 -47.25
CA ALA A 11 -3.76 -28.60 -46.96
C ALA A 11 -4.43 -28.72 -45.57
N LEU A 12 -3.72 -29.25 -44.56
CA LEU A 12 -4.30 -29.56 -43.24
C LEU A 12 -3.55 -28.88 -42.07
N SER A 13 -2.90 -27.75 -42.32
CA SER A 13 -2.28 -26.95 -41.24
C SER A 13 -2.59 -25.48 -41.45
N GLY A 14 -3.38 -24.91 -40.53
CA GLY A 14 -3.60 -23.48 -40.37
C GLY A 14 -3.10 -23.04 -39.00
N ARG A 15 -2.42 -21.89 -38.93
CA ARG A 15 -1.95 -21.28 -37.68
C ARG A 15 -2.85 -20.09 -37.36
N ILE A 16 -3.41 -20.06 -36.16
CA ILE A 16 -4.19 -18.91 -35.65
C ILE A 16 -3.31 -18.20 -34.61
N PRO A 17 -2.44 -17.25 -35.00
CA PRO A 17 -1.71 -16.44 -34.03
C PRO A 17 -2.72 -15.66 -33.17
N ASN A 18 -2.58 -15.76 -31.85
CA ASN A 18 -3.49 -15.29 -30.78
C ASN A 18 -4.67 -16.21 -30.43
N GLY A 19 -4.82 -17.38 -31.07
CA GLY A 19 -5.86 -18.35 -30.75
C GLY A 19 -7.28 -17.83 -30.98
N GLY A 20 -8.25 -18.49 -30.37
CA GLY A 20 -9.63 -18.02 -30.26
C GLY A 20 -9.97 -17.81 -28.79
N ILE A 21 -10.76 -16.78 -28.48
CA ILE A 21 -11.30 -16.60 -27.14
C ILE A 21 -12.52 -17.52 -27.04
N MET A 22 -12.43 -18.55 -26.20
CA MET A 22 -13.61 -19.33 -25.82
C MET A 22 -14.35 -18.55 -24.73
N GLN A 23 -15.38 -17.81 -25.12
CA GLN A 23 -16.37 -17.33 -24.17
C GLN A 23 -17.32 -18.48 -23.89
N THR A 24 -17.26 -19.02 -22.68
CA THR A 24 -18.33 -19.86 -22.17
C THR A 24 -19.51 -18.95 -21.91
N GLU A 25 -20.64 -19.20 -22.58
CA GLU A 25 -21.90 -18.55 -22.23
C GLU A 25 -22.21 -18.93 -20.79
N PHE A 26 -22.28 -17.93 -19.90
CA PHE A 26 -22.73 -18.16 -18.55
C PHE A 26 -24.23 -18.50 -18.63
N GLU A 27 -24.59 -19.78 -18.45
CA GLU A 27 -25.99 -20.23 -18.30
C GLU A 27 -26.60 -19.82 -16.95
N GLY A 28 -26.02 -18.85 -16.24
CA GLY A 28 -26.73 -18.21 -15.16
C GLY A 28 -27.63 -17.15 -15.76
N ASN A 29 -28.94 -17.27 -15.52
CA ASN A 29 -29.86 -16.14 -15.58
C ASN A 29 -29.10 -14.90 -15.08
N ASN A 30 -29.01 -13.86 -15.92
CA ASN A 30 -28.57 -12.51 -15.58
C ASN A 30 -28.77 -12.29 -14.08
N PRO A 31 -27.74 -12.17 -13.21
CA PRO A 31 -27.87 -12.53 -11.80
C PRO A 31 -29.14 -11.92 -11.22
N VAL A 32 -30.21 -12.72 -11.14
CA VAL A 32 -31.49 -12.27 -10.59
C VAL A 32 -31.34 -12.43 -9.09
N GLY A 33 -30.29 -11.82 -8.57
CA GLY A 33 -29.94 -11.77 -7.18
C GLY A 33 -30.07 -10.32 -6.78
N ASN A 34 -30.95 -10.05 -5.83
CA ASN A 34 -31.03 -8.74 -5.19
C ASN A 34 -29.78 -8.43 -4.33
N MET A 35 -28.71 -9.22 -4.46
CA MET A 35 -27.60 -9.29 -3.53
C MET A 35 -26.31 -9.71 -4.24
N VAL A 36 -25.22 -9.03 -3.90
CA VAL A 36 -23.86 -9.21 -4.40
C VAL A 36 -22.95 -9.39 -3.19
N ASN A 37 -22.10 -10.42 -3.20
CA ASN A 37 -21.11 -10.61 -2.16
C ASN A 37 -19.74 -10.15 -2.66
N VAL A 38 -19.11 -9.24 -1.93
CA VAL A 38 -17.79 -8.69 -2.23
C VAL A 38 -16.79 -9.34 -1.28
N LEU A 39 -15.86 -10.11 -1.85
CA LEU A 39 -14.79 -10.78 -1.10
C LEU A 39 -13.51 -9.94 -1.12
N LEU A 40 -12.98 -9.64 0.06
CA LEU A 40 -11.74 -8.89 0.23
C LEU A 40 -10.55 -9.82 0.03
N LYS A 41 -9.56 -9.34 -0.74
CA LYS A 41 -8.29 -10.05 -0.96
C LYS A 41 -7.46 -10.19 0.31
N SER A 42 -7.50 -9.16 1.17
CA SER A 42 -6.80 -9.10 2.45
C SER A 42 -7.85 -8.89 3.53
N PRO A 43 -8.19 -9.92 4.33
CA PRO A 43 -9.20 -9.79 5.36
C PRO A 43 -8.80 -8.78 6.44
N ASP A 44 -9.64 -7.79 6.69
CA ASP A 44 -9.48 -6.78 7.75
C ASP A 44 -10.84 -6.18 8.12
N PHE A 45 -11.19 -6.21 9.42
CA PHE A 45 -12.48 -5.73 9.90
C PHE A 45 -12.69 -4.23 9.67
N THR A 46 -11.64 -3.43 9.86
CA THR A 46 -11.71 -1.98 9.64
C THR A 46 -11.98 -1.69 8.17
N THR A 47 -11.25 -2.38 7.28
CA THR A 47 -11.42 -2.26 5.83
C THR A 47 -12.80 -2.72 5.38
N ALA A 48 -13.28 -3.87 5.83
CA ALA A 48 -14.63 -4.37 5.49
C ALA A 48 -15.72 -3.37 5.93
N ASN A 49 -15.60 -2.81 7.14
CA ASN A 49 -16.51 -1.79 7.65
C ASN A 49 -16.42 -0.46 6.87
N ASN A 50 -15.20 -0.04 6.48
CA ASN A 50 -15.02 1.14 5.64
C ASN A 50 -15.64 0.94 4.25
N ILE A 51 -15.54 -0.27 3.68
CA ILE A 51 -16.19 -0.61 2.41
C ILE A 51 -17.70 -0.51 2.55
N SER A 52 -18.32 -1.14 3.57
CA SER A 52 -19.77 -1.06 3.75
C SER A 52 -20.25 0.39 3.91
N ASN A 53 -19.52 1.21 4.67
CA ASN A 53 -19.85 2.63 4.83
C ASN A 53 -19.73 3.42 3.52
N ALA A 54 -18.68 3.19 2.73
CA ALA A 54 -18.48 3.87 1.45
C ALA A 54 -19.57 3.48 0.43
N VAL A 55 -19.96 2.21 0.40
CA VAL A 55 -21.06 1.71 -0.45
C VAL A 55 -22.39 2.32 -0.03
N ASN A 56 -22.69 2.34 1.27
CA ASN A 56 -23.90 2.97 1.81
C ASN A 56 -23.94 4.48 1.53
N GLN A 57 -22.80 5.16 1.61
CA GLN A 57 -22.70 6.59 1.28
C GLN A 57 -22.95 6.86 -0.21
N LYS A 58 -22.47 5.98 -1.10
CA LYS A 58 -22.60 6.12 -2.55
C LYS A 58 -24.03 5.89 -3.04
N PHE A 59 -24.66 4.80 -2.60
CA PHE A 59 -25.97 4.36 -3.10
C PHE A 59 -27.14 4.78 -2.21
N GLY A 60 -26.86 5.22 -0.97
CA GLY A 60 -27.87 5.64 0.00
C GLY A 60 -28.56 4.47 0.71
N GLY A 61 -28.86 4.66 1.99
CA GLY A 61 -29.49 3.64 2.84
C GLY A 61 -28.53 2.53 3.28
N ASP A 62 -29.08 1.50 3.95
CA ASP A 62 -28.32 0.37 4.48
C ASP A 62 -28.24 -0.76 3.44
N VAL A 63 -27.63 -0.47 2.29
CA VAL A 63 -27.51 -1.43 1.18
C VAL A 63 -26.36 -2.42 1.37
N ALA A 64 -25.34 -2.06 2.13
CA ALA A 64 -24.14 -2.85 2.36
C ALA A 64 -23.90 -3.12 3.85
N VAL A 65 -23.54 -4.37 4.15
CA VAL A 65 -23.23 -4.83 5.51
C VAL A 65 -21.95 -5.67 5.45
N ALA A 66 -20.97 -5.32 6.28
CA ALA A 66 -19.80 -6.17 6.50
C ALA A 66 -20.22 -7.40 7.33
N VAL A 67 -20.11 -8.58 6.74
CA VAL A 67 -20.47 -9.86 7.39
C VAL A 67 -19.32 -10.32 8.29
N ASP A 68 -18.10 -10.24 7.78
CA ASP A 68 -16.87 -10.52 8.51
C ASP A 68 -15.68 -9.72 7.94
N ALA A 69 -14.45 -10.03 8.37
CA ALA A 69 -13.24 -9.34 7.90
C ALA A 69 -12.96 -9.53 6.40
N SER A 70 -13.55 -10.54 5.77
CA SER A 70 -13.31 -10.95 4.39
C SER A 70 -14.50 -10.76 3.45
N GLU A 71 -15.72 -10.61 3.97
CA GLU A 71 -16.95 -10.55 3.17
C GLU A 71 -17.80 -9.32 3.50
N VAL A 72 -18.17 -8.58 2.45
CA VAL A 72 -19.18 -7.51 2.49
C VAL A 72 -20.33 -7.88 1.60
N GLN A 73 -21.53 -7.97 2.17
CA GLN A 73 -22.76 -8.26 1.44
C GLN A 73 -23.44 -6.96 1.03
N VAL A 74 -23.81 -6.85 -0.24
CA VAL A 74 -24.40 -5.64 -0.84
C VAL A 74 -25.70 -5.98 -1.54
N ASN A 75 -26.81 -5.42 -1.06
CA ASN A 75 -28.11 -5.49 -1.71
C ASN A 75 -28.17 -4.53 -2.90
N VAL A 76 -28.65 -5.03 -4.04
CA VAL A 76 -28.82 -4.25 -5.27
C VAL A 76 -30.03 -3.32 -5.09
N PRO A 77 -29.85 -1.98 -5.18
CA PRO A 77 -30.98 -1.06 -5.05
C PRO A 77 -32.02 -1.27 -6.15
N PRO A 78 -33.32 -1.00 -5.90
CA PRO A 78 -34.38 -1.18 -6.90
C PRO A 78 -34.12 -0.46 -8.23
N SER A 79 -33.43 0.69 -8.20
CA SER A 79 -33.06 1.47 -9.40
C SER A 79 -32.13 0.72 -10.35
N PHE A 80 -31.39 -0.27 -9.85
CA PHE A 80 -30.37 -1.01 -10.61
C PHE A 80 -30.77 -2.45 -10.94
N GLN A 81 -31.96 -2.93 -10.54
CA GLN A 81 -32.40 -4.31 -10.78
C GLN A 81 -32.40 -4.72 -12.26
N ASN A 82 -32.67 -3.77 -13.18
CA ASN A 82 -32.66 -4.02 -14.62
C ASN A 82 -31.30 -3.72 -15.29
N ASN A 83 -30.32 -3.22 -14.53
CA ASN A 83 -29.00 -2.83 -15.04
C ASN A 83 -27.90 -3.16 -14.02
N LEU A 84 -27.76 -4.44 -13.70
CA LEU A 84 -26.77 -4.93 -12.75
C LEU A 84 -25.34 -4.62 -13.18
N THR A 85 -25.05 -4.63 -14.48
CA THR A 85 -23.71 -4.30 -15.00
C THR A 85 -23.30 -2.88 -14.64
N SER A 86 -24.21 -1.89 -14.75
CA SER A 86 -23.93 -0.51 -14.32
C SER A 86 -23.71 -0.43 -12.82
N PHE A 87 -24.49 -1.18 -12.03
CA PHE A 87 -24.31 -1.23 -10.58
C PHE A 87 -22.95 -1.78 -10.18
N LEU A 88 -22.52 -2.90 -10.78
CA LEU A 88 -21.22 -3.50 -10.51
C LEU A 88 -20.07 -2.55 -10.90
N ALA A 89 -20.20 -1.86 -12.04
CA ALA A 89 -19.21 -0.86 -12.46
C ALA A 89 -19.13 0.32 -11.48
N GLU A 90 -20.28 0.81 -10.99
CA GLU A 90 -20.31 1.87 -9.97
C GLU A 90 -19.76 1.40 -8.62
N LEU A 91 -20.01 0.15 -8.25
CA LEU A 91 -19.50 -0.46 -7.02
C LEU A 91 -17.98 -0.64 -7.07
N GLU A 92 -17.44 -1.10 -8.21
CA GLU A 92 -15.99 -1.21 -8.44
C GLU A 92 -15.27 0.14 -8.37
N ALA A 93 -15.93 1.22 -8.81
CA ALA A 93 -15.36 2.56 -8.83
C ALA A 93 -15.29 3.25 -7.46
N ILE A 94 -15.79 2.63 -6.38
CA ILE A 94 -15.77 3.22 -5.04
C ILE A 94 -14.35 3.12 -4.47
N GLU A 95 -13.73 4.28 -4.24
CA GLU A 95 -12.45 4.36 -3.53
C GLU A 95 -12.66 4.27 -2.02
N VAL A 96 -11.95 3.34 -1.38
CA VAL A 96 -12.01 3.12 0.06
C VAL A 96 -10.61 3.24 0.64
N GLN A 97 -10.49 4.02 1.72
CA GLN A 97 -9.25 4.05 2.50
C GLN A 97 -9.13 2.75 3.31
N THR A 98 -8.13 1.96 2.96
CA THR A 98 -7.76 0.73 3.66
C THR A 98 -6.68 1.03 4.69
N ASP A 99 -6.62 0.23 5.76
CA ASP A 99 -5.48 0.30 6.66
C ASP A 99 -4.27 -0.37 5.97
N VAL A 100 -3.23 0.41 5.72
CA VAL A 100 -2.01 -0.11 5.12
C VAL A 100 -1.10 -0.53 6.25
N ALA A 101 -0.87 -1.85 6.39
CA ALA A 101 0.10 -2.36 7.33
C ALA A 101 1.46 -1.68 7.12
N ALA A 102 1.94 -1.00 8.15
CA ALA A 102 3.24 -0.37 8.16
C ALA A 102 4.32 -1.46 8.01
N ARG A 103 5.03 -1.48 6.88
CA ARG A 103 6.05 -2.48 6.56
C ARG A 103 7.37 -1.84 6.16
N VAL A 104 8.46 -2.39 6.68
CA VAL A 104 9.84 -2.08 6.29
C VAL A 104 10.48 -3.36 5.77
N VAL A 105 10.94 -3.34 4.52
CA VAL A 105 11.64 -4.44 3.87
C VAL A 105 13.12 -4.08 3.76
N LEU A 106 13.98 -4.94 4.29
CA LEU A 106 15.43 -4.80 4.27
C LEU A 106 16.04 -5.95 3.48
N ASN A 107 16.90 -5.66 2.51
CA ASN A 107 17.68 -6.69 1.83
C ASN A 107 19.09 -6.76 2.41
N GLU A 108 19.47 -7.90 3.00
CA GLU A 108 20.81 -8.06 3.62
C GLU A 108 21.93 -7.99 2.58
N ARG A 109 21.69 -8.55 1.38
CA ARG A 109 22.70 -8.65 0.32
C ARG A 109 22.96 -7.32 -0.38
N THR A 110 21.92 -6.53 -0.63
CA THR A 110 22.04 -5.26 -1.37
C THR A 110 22.04 -4.03 -0.47
N GLY A 111 21.68 -4.16 0.81
CA GLY A 111 21.47 -3.02 1.71
C GLY A 111 20.27 -2.15 1.31
N THR A 112 19.38 -2.66 0.44
CA THR A 112 18.20 -1.93 0.00
C THR A 112 17.17 -1.87 1.13
N VAL A 113 16.72 -0.66 1.46
CA VAL A 113 15.66 -0.42 2.45
C VAL A 113 14.44 0.15 1.75
N VAL A 114 13.30 -0.51 1.91
CA VAL A 114 12.00 -0.05 1.39
C VAL A 114 11.04 0.09 2.55
N ALA A 115 10.52 1.28 2.77
CA ALA A 115 9.51 1.52 3.80
C ALA A 115 8.20 2.02 3.19
N GLY A 116 7.09 1.49 3.70
CA GLY A 116 5.75 1.94 3.34
C GLY A 116 5.43 3.34 3.91
N SER A 117 4.39 3.98 3.39
CA SER A 117 3.93 5.31 3.81
C SER A 117 3.36 5.34 5.23
N ALA A 118 2.84 4.22 5.73
CA ALA A 118 2.25 4.12 7.06
C ALA A 118 3.28 3.94 8.19
N VAL A 119 4.57 3.78 7.87
CA VAL A 119 5.60 3.50 8.88
C VAL A 119 5.96 4.76 9.67
N LYS A 120 6.03 4.61 11.01
CA LYS A 120 6.45 5.68 11.92
C LYS A 120 7.60 5.23 12.80
N ILE A 121 8.53 6.15 13.06
CA ILE A 121 9.57 6.01 14.09
C ILE A 121 9.30 7.03 15.19
N LEU A 122 9.19 6.56 16.43
CA LEU A 122 9.08 7.39 17.63
C LEU A 122 10.48 7.83 18.10
N PRO A 123 10.58 8.92 18.90
CA PRO A 123 11.85 9.35 19.47
C PRO A 123 12.54 8.24 20.24
N ALA A 124 13.81 7.99 19.95
CA ALA A 124 14.60 6.94 20.56
C ALA A 124 16.10 7.24 20.43
N THR A 125 16.88 6.73 21.37
CA THR A 125 18.34 6.79 21.34
C THR A 125 18.89 5.38 21.24
N ILE A 126 19.79 5.15 20.29
CA ILE A 126 20.35 3.83 19.99
C ILE A 126 21.88 3.95 20.03
N SER A 127 22.51 3.01 20.70
CA SER A 127 23.96 2.82 20.62
C SER A 127 24.23 1.45 20.01
N HIS A 128 24.89 1.43 18.85
CA HIS A 128 25.20 0.20 18.13
C HIS A 128 26.60 0.27 17.53
N GLY A 129 27.50 -0.63 17.97
CA GLY A 129 28.91 -0.59 17.59
C GLY A 129 29.58 0.72 18.05
N ASN A 130 30.15 1.46 17.10
CA ASN A 130 30.74 2.79 17.31
C ASN A 130 29.78 3.95 16.98
N LEU A 131 28.50 3.66 16.73
CA LEU A 131 27.50 4.66 16.35
C LEU A 131 26.56 4.95 17.53
N SER A 132 26.32 6.23 17.76
CA SER A 132 25.27 6.72 18.66
C SER A 132 24.28 7.53 17.83
N ILE A 133 23.04 7.04 17.74
CA ILE A 133 21.98 7.62 16.92
C ILE A 133 20.91 8.15 17.87
N GLU A 134 20.57 9.42 17.71
CA GLU A 134 19.51 10.06 18.49
C GLU A 134 18.39 10.53 17.56
N ILE A 135 17.21 9.95 17.72
CA ILE A 135 16.00 10.28 16.95
C ILE A 135 15.14 11.18 17.83
N ARG A 136 14.96 12.44 17.41
CA ARG A 136 14.18 13.44 18.14
C ARG A 136 12.97 13.86 17.32
N SER A 137 11.85 14.09 18.01
CA SER A 137 10.68 14.76 17.43
C SER A 137 10.59 16.18 17.98
N TYR A 138 10.68 17.17 17.09
CA TYR A 138 10.43 18.58 17.42
C TYR A 138 9.07 18.99 16.86
N PRO A 139 8.13 19.51 17.68
CA PRO A 139 6.91 20.11 17.17
C PRO A 139 7.23 21.49 16.59
N VAL A 140 6.86 21.73 15.32
CA VAL A 140 6.95 23.07 14.73
C VAL A 140 5.61 23.76 14.95
N ILE A 141 5.64 24.78 15.81
CA ILE A 141 4.46 25.61 16.10
C ILE A 141 4.44 26.72 15.04
N SER A 142 3.51 26.67 14.10
CA SER A 142 3.24 27.79 13.19
C SER A 142 2.26 28.74 13.88
N GLN A 143 2.81 29.75 14.56
CA GLN A 143 2.01 30.82 15.14
C GLN A 143 2.05 32.04 14.21
N PRO A 144 0.91 32.43 13.59
CA PRO A 144 0.83 33.65 12.80
C PRO A 144 1.18 34.88 13.67
N GLY A 145 1.75 35.92 13.06
CA GLY A 145 2.16 37.13 13.78
C GLY A 145 1.03 37.76 14.59
N ALA A 146 1.36 38.41 15.71
CA ALA A 146 0.38 39.14 16.52
C ALA A 146 -0.38 40.13 15.62
N PHE A 147 -1.71 40.19 15.74
CA PHE A 147 -2.67 40.89 14.86
C PHE A 147 -3.11 40.18 13.57
N SER A 148 -2.61 38.96 13.30
CA SER A 148 -3.19 38.08 12.27
C SER A 148 -4.49 37.42 12.77
N GLN A 149 -5.51 37.30 11.92
CA GLN A 149 -6.69 36.46 12.18
C GLN A 149 -6.44 34.96 11.91
N GLY A 150 -5.18 34.55 11.74
CA GLY A 150 -4.82 33.15 11.50
C GLY A 150 -4.86 32.31 12.78
N THR A 151 -5.37 31.09 12.67
CA THR A 151 -5.34 30.10 13.75
C THR A 151 -3.95 29.47 13.86
N THR A 152 -3.42 29.32 15.08
CA THR A 152 -2.20 28.52 15.30
C THR A 152 -2.45 27.09 14.84
N ALA A 153 -1.65 26.63 13.88
CA ALA A 153 -1.74 25.29 13.33
C ALA A 153 -0.48 24.50 13.71
N LEU A 154 -0.70 23.31 14.28
CA LEU A 154 0.37 22.39 14.65
C LEU A 154 0.73 21.59 13.39
N PHE A 155 1.94 21.78 12.86
CA PHE A 155 2.41 21.05 11.69
C PHE A 155 3.61 20.16 12.07
N ASN A 156 3.56 18.90 11.66
CA ASN A 156 4.70 17.98 11.76
C ASN A 156 5.56 18.10 10.50
N ASN A 157 6.53 19.02 10.50
CA ASN A 157 7.59 19.05 9.48
C ASN A 157 8.94 19.20 10.19
N GLN A 158 9.95 18.39 9.87
CA GLN A 158 11.19 18.31 10.66
C GLN A 158 12.45 18.47 9.81
N VAL A 159 13.47 19.10 10.42
CA VAL A 159 14.86 19.22 9.94
C VAL A 159 15.73 18.67 11.07
N PRO A 160 16.58 17.66 10.86
CA PRO A 160 17.32 17.03 11.93
C PRO A 160 18.71 17.61 12.06
N TYR A 161 19.18 17.51 13.29
CA TYR A 161 20.47 17.93 13.76
C TYR A 161 21.24 16.67 14.16
N VAL A 162 22.47 16.51 13.63
CA VAL A 162 23.41 15.45 14.00
C VAL A 162 24.70 16.14 14.44
N ASN A 163 25.17 15.86 15.66
CA ASN A 163 26.44 16.34 16.17
C ASN A 163 27.51 15.25 16.01
N THR A 164 28.52 15.51 15.20
CA THR A 164 29.80 14.81 15.28
C THR A 164 30.92 15.71 14.76
N ASP A 165 31.96 15.86 15.57
CA ASP A 165 33.21 16.49 15.17
C ASP A 165 33.81 15.77 13.95
N GLN A 166 34.18 16.58 12.96
CA GLN A 166 34.92 16.29 11.72
C GLN A 166 34.20 15.50 10.59
N SER A 167 33.60 16.31 9.71
CA SER A 167 33.50 16.13 8.25
C SER A 167 32.79 14.89 7.73
N ASN A 168 31.45 14.96 7.73
CA ASN A 168 30.56 14.78 6.56
C ASN A 168 29.12 15.03 7.00
N VAL A 169 28.59 16.21 6.71
CA VAL A 169 27.25 16.64 7.14
C VAL A 169 26.24 16.32 6.03
N VAL A 170 25.24 15.48 6.34
CA VAL A 170 24.06 15.26 5.49
C VAL A 170 22.82 15.68 6.30
N SER A 171 22.03 16.59 5.73
CA SER A 171 20.75 17.07 6.29
C SER A 171 19.62 16.12 5.89
N ILE A 172 18.79 15.70 6.85
CA ILE A 172 17.81 14.59 6.71
C ILE A 172 16.37 15.14 6.94
N GLN A 173 15.77 15.93 6.04
CA GLN A 173 14.49 16.63 6.33
C GLN A 173 13.27 15.71 6.65
N GLY A 174 13.04 15.34 7.92
CA GLY A 174 11.79 14.71 8.38
C GLY A 174 11.95 13.49 9.28
N ALA A 175 12.15 13.67 10.59
CA ALA A 175 12.26 12.57 11.57
C ALA A 175 10.91 11.86 11.89
N ASN A 176 10.12 11.57 10.85
CA ASN A 176 9.00 10.63 10.86
C ASN A 176 9.13 9.52 9.78
N ASN A 177 10.10 9.61 8.85
CA ASN A 177 10.19 8.74 7.69
C ASN A 177 11.39 7.78 7.79
N VAL A 178 11.12 6.48 7.88
CA VAL A 178 12.14 5.40 7.88
C VAL A 178 13.12 5.52 6.71
N GLN A 179 12.64 6.00 5.57
CA GLN A 179 13.41 6.21 4.35
C GLN A 179 14.60 7.14 4.59
N GLU A 180 14.42 8.16 5.42
CA GLU A 180 15.44 9.16 5.69
C GLU A 180 16.49 8.66 6.69
N VAL A 181 16.05 7.94 7.72
CA VAL A 181 16.95 7.24 8.65
C VAL A 181 17.77 6.19 7.88
N ALA A 182 17.13 5.41 7.01
CA ALA A 182 17.81 4.43 6.17
C ALA A 182 18.81 5.07 5.20
N ALA A 183 18.44 6.18 4.56
CA ALA A 183 19.32 6.93 3.67
C ALA A 183 20.53 7.52 4.43
N ALA A 184 20.32 8.03 5.64
CA ALA A 184 21.38 8.54 6.50
C ALA A 184 22.37 7.44 6.87
N LEU A 185 21.89 6.28 7.34
CA LEU A 185 22.74 5.14 7.67
C LEU A 185 23.51 4.62 6.46
N ASN A 186 22.88 4.58 5.28
CA ASN A 186 23.55 4.22 4.04
C ASN A 186 24.65 5.23 3.66
N SER A 187 24.39 6.54 3.83
CA SER A 187 25.38 7.59 3.59
C SER A 187 26.59 7.52 4.54
N LEU A 188 26.37 7.03 5.77
CA LEU A 188 27.41 6.77 6.77
C LEU A 188 28.18 5.47 6.51
N LYS A 189 27.92 4.79 5.39
CA LYS A 189 28.54 3.49 5.01
C LYS A 189 28.40 2.42 6.10
N VAL A 190 27.29 2.46 6.83
CA VAL A 190 26.93 1.42 7.80
C VAL A 190 26.69 0.11 7.05
N SER A 191 27.15 -1.01 7.60
CA SER A 191 26.96 -2.30 6.91
C SER A 191 25.48 -2.69 6.88
N PRO A 192 24.99 -3.38 5.84
CA PRO A 192 23.60 -3.84 5.79
C PRO A 192 23.16 -4.63 7.03
N ARG A 193 24.08 -5.40 7.61
CA ARG A 193 23.86 -6.14 8.86
C ARG A 193 23.62 -5.22 10.05
N ASP A 194 24.40 -4.17 10.17
CA ASP A 194 24.25 -3.18 11.24
C ASP A 194 22.94 -2.39 11.06
N ILE A 195 22.55 -2.07 9.80
CA ILE A 195 21.24 -1.46 9.51
C ILE A 195 20.11 -2.37 10.01
N ILE A 196 20.15 -3.67 9.68
CA ILE A 196 19.16 -4.64 10.15
C ILE A 196 19.11 -4.69 11.68
N ALA A 197 20.27 -4.74 12.35
CA ALA A 197 20.35 -4.78 13.80
C ALA A 197 19.77 -3.52 14.46
N ILE A 198 20.02 -2.33 13.89
CA ILE A 198 19.45 -1.06 14.36
C ILE A 198 17.92 -1.06 14.21
N PHE A 199 17.38 -1.50 13.07
CA PHE A 199 15.94 -1.56 12.85
C PHE A 199 15.25 -2.63 13.72
N GLN A 200 15.93 -3.76 13.99
CA GLN A 200 15.46 -4.75 14.96
C GLN A 200 15.41 -4.17 16.38
N ALA A 201 16.48 -3.49 16.82
CA ALA A 201 16.52 -2.83 18.12
C ALA A 201 15.43 -1.76 18.27
N LEU A 202 15.18 -0.97 17.22
CA LEU A 202 14.07 0.00 17.20
C LEU A 202 12.69 -0.67 17.33
N LYS A 203 12.49 -1.81 16.68
CA LYS A 203 11.25 -2.59 16.77
C LYS A 203 11.06 -3.15 18.18
N GLU A 204 12.11 -3.73 18.76
CA GLU A 204 12.09 -4.28 20.12
C GLU A 204 11.88 -3.20 21.19
N ALA A 205 12.44 -2.01 20.98
CA ALA A 205 12.22 -0.84 21.84
C ALA A 205 10.81 -0.23 21.69
N GLY A 206 9.99 -0.71 20.75
CA GLY A 206 8.68 -0.13 20.44
C GLY A 206 8.74 1.23 19.73
N ALA A 207 9.95 1.66 19.32
CA ALA A 207 10.16 2.91 18.62
C ALA A 207 9.82 2.80 17.13
N LEU A 208 9.99 1.63 16.51
CA LEU A 208 9.54 1.37 15.15
C LEU A 208 8.12 0.80 15.14
N GLN A 209 7.16 1.57 14.65
CA GLN A 209 5.78 1.14 14.42
C GLN A 209 5.63 0.55 13.01
N ALA A 210 6.21 -0.64 12.82
CA ALA A 210 6.07 -1.40 11.58
C ALA A 210 6.45 -2.86 11.77
N GLU A 211 5.94 -3.69 10.85
CA GLU A 211 6.48 -5.02 10.59
C GLU A 211 7.81 -4.89 9.84
N LEU A 212 8.81 -5.65 10.29
CA LEU A 212 10.15 -5.69 9.72
C LEU A 212 10.32 -7.01 8.97
N ILE A 213 10.59 -6.94 7.68
CA ILE A 213 10.78 -8.09 6.78
C ILE A 213 12.20 -8.05 6.24
N ILE A 214 12.91 -9.17 6.32
CA ILE A 214 14.31 -9.28 5.89
C ILE A 214 14.38 -10.27 4.72
N ILE A 215 15.05 -9.88 3.63
CA ILE A 215 15.14 -10.63 2.35
C ILE A 215 16.57 -10.71 1.79
#